data_AF-A0A3B0BWS5-F1
#
_entry.id   AF-A0A3B0BWS5-F1
#
_cell.length_a   1.000
_cell.length_b   1.000
_cell.length_c   1.000
_cell.angle_alpha   90.00
_cell.angle_beta   90.00
_cell.angle_gamma   90.00
#
_symmetry.space_group_name_H-M   'P 1'
#
loop_
_entity.id
_entity.type
_entity.pdbx_description
1 polymer ?
#
loop_
_entity_poly.entity_id
_entity_poly.type
_entity_poly.pdbx_seq_one_letter_code
_entity_poly.pdbx_strand_id
1 'polypeptide(L)'
;MKYVLYLGFLALLISCNDGNLSIETIDFDSVDPQTCESTVTTESTIFFKINDDEALILTLQSGILNNEVSEGEIESTVPGQSQLVYRIFSDQVSNDYFCDAVPPIEPMVTEEIVAESGSVFVSTIAVDTVTFEHTIRLDNISFITGTDERITDLSVNEFGIVTTSSQ
;
A
#
# COMPACT_ATOMS: atom_id res chain seq x y z
N MET A 1 -22.90 -43.07 51.04
CA MET A 1 -23.22 -43.19 49.59
C MET A 1 -23.96 -41.92 49.21
N LYS A 2 -23.29 -40.80 48.94
CA LYS A 2 -22.54 -40.47 47.70
C LYS A 2 -23.44 -40.47 46.46
N TYR A 3 -24.43 -39.57 46.44
CA TYR A 3 -25.04 -39.09 45.20
C TYR A 3 -24.86 -37.58 45.14
N VAL A 4 -23.57 -37.25 45.07
CA VAL A 4 -23.02 -35.95 44.71
C VAL A 4 -23.21 -35.79 43.20
N LEU A 5 -23.63 -34.59 42.80
CA LEU A 5 -23.59 -34.00 41.46
C LEU A 5 -24.29 -34.81 40.36
N TYR A 6 -25.22 -34.19 39.62
CA TYR A 6 -25.33 -34.30 38.15
C TYR A 6 -26.60 -33.57 37.69
N LEU A 7 -26.69 -32.27 37.91
CA LEU A 7 -27.64 -31.45 37.15
C LEU A 7 -27.22 -29.99 37.20
N GLY A 8 -26.84 -29.43 36.06
CA GLY A 8 -26.49 -28.02 35.93
C GLY A 8 -25.06 -27.75 35.46
N PHE A 9 -24.50 -28.58 34.58
CA PHE A 9 -23.31 -28.23 33.81
C PHE A 9 -23.61 -28.25 32.30
N LEU A 10 -24.69 -27.57 31.90
CA LEU A 10 -25.12 -27.47 30.51
C LEU A 10 -25.42 -26.01 30.12
N ALA A 11 -24.54 -25.09 30.54
CA ALA A 11 -24.61 -23.67 30.19
C ALA A 11 -23.23 -23.08 29.82
N LEU A 12 -22.25 -23.93 29.46
CA LEU A 12 -20.89 -23.49 29.10
C LEU A 12 -20.50 -23.73 27.65
N LEU A 13 -21.47 -23.99 26.77
CA LEU A 13 -21.22 -24.02 25.32
C LEU A 13 -21.81 -22.76 24.67
N ILE A 14 -21.49 -21.59 25.25
CA ILE A 14 -21.45 -20.38 24.44
C ILE A 14 -20.17 -20.58 23.61
N SER A 15 -20.32 -21.18 22.44
CA SER A 15 -19.25 -21.18 21.45
C SER A 15 -18.94 -19.72 21.18
N CYS A 16 -17.78 -19.24 21.66
CA CYS A 16 -17.11 -18.18 20.96
C CYS A 16 -16.89 -18.72 19.55
N ASN A 17 -17.75 -18.30 18.63
CA ASN A 17 -17.44 -18.31 17.23
C ASN A 17 -16.31 -17.29 17.12
N ASP A 18 -15.09 -17.74 17.35
CA ASP A 18 -13.89 -16.97 17.07
C ASP A 18 -13.94 -16.80 15.56
N GLY A 19 -14.53 -15.66 15.14
CA GLY A 19 -14.68 -15.31 13.74
C GLY A 19 -13.33 -15.55 13.11
N ASN A 20 -13.30 -16.34 12.05
CA ASN A 20 -12.10 -16.73 11.33
C ASN A 20 -11.32 -15.46 10.96
N LEU A 21 -10.41 -15.04 11.84
CA LEU A 21 -9.66 -13.81 11.75
C LEU A 21 -8.56 -14.08 10.74
N SER A 22 -8.94 -13.94 9.47
CA SER A 22 -7.97 -13.91 8.38
C SER A 22 -7.31 -12.54 8.51
N ILE A 23 -6.09 -12.51 9.02
CA ILE A 23 -5.28 -11.30 8.97
C ILE A 23 -4.96 -11.11 7.49
N GLU A 24 -5.61 -10.14 6.86
CA GLU A 24 -5.27 -9.71 5.53
C GLU A 24 -3.93 -8.95 5.63
N THR A 25 -2.85 -9.62 5.21
CA THR A 25 -1.54 -9.00 5.07
C THR A 25 -1.44 -8.49 3.64
N ILE A 26 -1.12 -7.21 3.48
CA ILE A 26 -0.86 -6.61 2.18
C ILE A 26 0.65 -6.75 1.89
N ASP A 27 1.01 -7.60 0.93
CA ASP A 27 2.40 -7.94 0.63
C ASP A 27 2.83 -7.48 -0.76
N PHE A 28 3.74 -6.50 -0.79
CA PHE A 28 4.35 -5.95 -2.00
C PHE A 28 5.88 -5.78 -1.86
N ASP A 29 6.51 -6.42 -0.88
CA ASP A 29 7.95 -6.28 -0.60
C ASP A 29 8.83 -6.82 -1.74
N SER A 30 8.31 -7.76 -2.54
CA SER A 30 9.04 -8.40 -3.66
C SER A 30 8.77 -7.75 -5.02
N VAL A 31 8.09 -6.61 -5.06
CA VAL A 31 7.68 -5.92 -6.29
C VAL A 31 8.25 -4.50 -6.31
N ASP A 32 8.92 -4.14 -7.40
CA ASP A 32 9.43 -2.79 -7.62
C ASP A 32 8.31 -1.82 -8.03
N PRO A 33 8.41 -0.52 -7.67
CA PRO A 33 7.45 0.49 -8.10
C PRO A 33 7.50 0.71 -9.61
N GLN A 34 6.33 0.84 -10.23
CA GLN A 34 6.12 1.12 -11.64
C GLN A 34 5.46 2.49 -11.83
N THR A 35 5.61 3.07 -13.03
CA THR A 35 4.89 4.27 -13.47
C THR A 35 4.63 4.17 -14.98
N CYS A 36 3.70 4.99 -15.48
CA CYS A 36 3.39 5.08 -16.91
C CYS A 36 4.34 6.04 -17.64
N GLU A 37 5.13 6.80 -16.91
CA GLU A 37 6.09 7.72 -17.48
C GLU A 37 7.32 6.97 -18.02
N SER A 38 7.76 7.31 -19.22
CA SER A 38 8.96 6.70 -19.81
C SER A 38 10.25 7.06 -19.07
N THR A 39 10.24 8.19 -18.36
CA THR A 39 11.32 8.66 -17.49
C THR A 39 10.68 9.32 -16.27
N VAL A 40 11.12 8.95 -15.07
CA VAL A 40 10.68 9.60 -13.84
C VAL A 40 11.34 10.98 -13.73
N THR A 41 10.54 11.99 -13.39
CA THR A 41 10.94 13.38 -13.20
C THR A 41 10.50 13.85 -11.81
N THR A 42 10.89 15.06 -11.42
CA THR A 42 10.42 15.69 -10.17
C THR A 42 8.92 15.99 -10.17
N GLU A 43 8.28 15.96 -11.35
CA GLU A 43 6.82 16.14 -11.51
C GLU A 43 6.06 14.81 -11.46
N SER A 44 6.75 13.66 -11.50
CA SER A 44 6.12 12.35 -11.43
C SER A 44 5.51 12.15 -10.05
N THR A 45 4.22 11.86 -10.02
CA THR A 45 3.46 11.74 -8.76
C THR A 45 2.78 10.40 -8.60
N ILE A 46 2.57 9.63 -9.67
CA ILE A 46 1.83 8.37 -9.59
C ILE A 46 2.79 7.21 -9.80
N PHE A 47 2.83 6.34 -8.80
CA PHE A 47 3.55 5.08 -8.81
C PHE A 47 2.63 3.96 -8.34
N PHE A 48 2.87 2.74 -8.81
CA PHE A 48 2.07 1.59 -8.42
C PHE A 48 2.90 0.32 -8.35
N LYS A 49 2.51 -0.61 -7.50
CA LYS A 49 2.98 -1.99 -7.48
C LYS A 49 1.84 -2.91 -7.85
N ILE A 50 2.13 -3.97 -8.58
CA ILE A 50 1.18 -5.00 -9.01
C ILE A 50 1.66 -6.35 -8.47
N ASN A 51 0.78 -7.07 -7.82
CA ASN A 51 1.01 -8.43 -7.35
C ASN A 51 -0.21 -9.28 -7.71
N ASP A 52 -0.10 -10.06 -8.79
CA ASP A 52 -1.18 -10.87 -9.37
C ASP A 52 -2.47 -10.08 -9.67
N ASP A 53 -3.53 -10.24 -8.89
CA ASP A 53 -4.82 -9.54 -8.99
C ASP A 53 -4.96 -8.37 -8.00
N GLU A 54 -3.85 -7.93 -7.40
CA GLU A 54 -3.80 -6.84 -6.43
C GLU A 54 -2.87 -5.71 -6.91
N ALA A 55 -3.19 -4.47 -6.53
CA ALA A 55 -2.31 -3.33 -6.74
C ALA A 55 -2.28 -2.37 -5.56
N LEU A 56 -1.10 -1.80 -5.32
CA LEU A 56 -0.88 -0.72 -4.37
C LEU A 56 -0.48 0.53 -5.13
N ILE A 57 -1.35 1.54 -5.14
CA ILE A 57 -1.20 2.76 -5.92
C ILE A 57 -0.86 3.92 -4.98
N LEU A 58 0.29 4.55 -5.20
CA LEU A 58 0.78 5.71 -4.47
C LEU A 58 0.69 6.95 -5.35
N THR A 59 -0.07 7.94 -4.89
CA THR A 59 0.02 9.32 -5.39
C THR A 59 0.85 10.13 -4.41
N LEU A 60 2.08 10.47 -4.80
CA LEU A 60 2.99 11.32 -4.04
C LEU A 60 2.57 12.79 -4.08
N GLN A 61 2.90 13.49 -3.00
CA GLN A 61 2.86 14.95 -2.94
C GLN A 61 3.70 15.56 -4.07
N SER A 62 3.10 16.47 -4.83
CA SER A 62 3.81 17.21 -5.88
C SER A 62 5.04 17.94 -5.30
N GLY A 63 6.18 17.80 -6.00
CA GLY A 63 7.45 18.43 -5.65
C GLY A 63 8.20 17.79 -4.48
N ILE A 64 7.72 16.66 -3.92
CA ILE A 64 8.47 15.93 -2.89
C ILE A 64 9.71 15.25 -3.46
N LEU A 65 9.66 14.86 -4.74
CA LEU A 65 10.84 14.45 -5.50
C LEU A 65 11.59 15.70 -5.93
N ASN A 66 12.78 15.91 -5.37
CA ASN A 66 13.63 17.06 -5.68
C ASN A 66 15.04 16.59 -6.02
N ASN A 67 15.64 17.17 -7.06
CA ASN A 67 17.03 16.94 -7.50
C ASN A 67 18.05 17.59 -6.55
N GLU A 68 17.91 17.31 -5.26
CA GLU A 68 18.72 17.83 -4.18
C GLU A 68 18.80 16.77 -3.07
N VAL A 69 20.00 16.55 -2.52
CA VAL A 69 20.19 15.65 -1.39
C VAL A 69 19.39 16.16 -0.20
N SER A 70 18.54 15.32 0.38
CA SER A 70 17.69 15.73 1.48
C SER A 70 18.46 15.73 2.81
N GLU A 71 18.19 16.72 3.68
CA GLU A 71 18.65 16.71 5.08
C GLU A 71 17.72 15.81 5.93
N GLY A 72 17.78 14.50 5.67
CA GLY A 72 16.91 13.50 6.31
C GLY A 72 15.69 13.11 5.47
N GLU A 73 14.72 12.46 6.10
CA GLU A 73 13.46 12.09 5.44
C GLU A 73 12.47 13.26 5.44
N ILE A 74 11.86 13.51 4.29
CA ILE A 74 10.78 14.48 4.10
C ILE A 74 9.46 13.74 4.28
N GLU A 75 8.64 14.19 5.23
CA GLU A 75 7.34 13.59 5.52
C GLU A 75 6.21 14.16 4.66
N SER A 76 5.38 13.27 4.11
CA SER A 76 4.09 13.57 3.50
C SER A 76 2.99 12.70 4.11
N THR A 77 2.03 13.35 4.78
CA THR A 77 0.92 12.67 5.44
C THR A 77 -0.05 11.99 4.47
N VAL A 78 -0.57 10.83 4.87
CA VAL A 78 -1.62 10.06 4.18
C VAL A 78 -2.83 9.85 5.11
N PRO A 79 -4.06 10.12 4.65
CA PRO A 79 -4.40 10.84 3.43
C PRO A 79 -4.10 12.34 3.57
N GLY A 80 -3.93 13.04 2.44
CA GLY A 80 -3.83 14.50 2.42
C GLY A 80 -2.80 14.99 1.41
N GLN A 81 -1.53 15.00 1.82
CA GLN A 81 -0.42 15.42 0.95
C GLN A 81 -0.10 14.34 -0.09
N SER A 82 -0.08 13.08 0.35
CA SER A 82 -0.04 11.90 -0.52
C SER A 82 -1.30 11.06 -0.32
N GLN A 83 -1.55 10.14 -1.24
CA GLN A 83 -2.62 9.15 -1.16
C GLN A 83 -2.06 7.76 -1.45
N LEU A 84 -2.53 6.77 -0.71
CA LEU A 84 -2.21 5.36 -0.95
C LEU A 84 -3.53 4.60 -1.07
N VAL A 85 -3.66 3.83 -2.15
CA VAL A 85 -4.87 3.06 -2.47
C VAL A 85 -4.47 1.61 -2.68
N TYR A 86 -5.14 0.72 -1.97
CA TYR A 86 -5.07 -0.71 -2.20
C TYR A 86 -6.27 -1.14 -3.05
N ARG A 87 -6.03 -1.90 -4.11
CA ARG A 87 -7.05 -2.26 -5.09
C ARG A 87 -6.96 -3.74 -5.44
N ILE A 88 -8.10 -4.41 -5.48
CA ILE A 88 -8.24 -5.82 -5.85
C ILE A 88 -9.02 -5.89 -7.16
N PHE A 89 -8.62 -6.81 -8.02
CA PHE A 89 -9.18 -7.03 -9.35
C PHE A 89 -9.86 -8.40 -9.46
N SER A 90 -10.66 -8.57 -10.52
CA SER A 90 -11.37 -9.83 -10.78
C SER A 90 -10.48 -10.93 -11.38
N ASP A 91 -9.30 -10.56 -11.88
CA ASP A 91 -8.31 -11.42 -12.51
C ASP A 91 -6.95 -10.70 -12.44
N GLN A 92 -5.89 -11.37 -12.85
CA GLN A 92 -4.54 -10.83 -12.90
C GLN A 92 -4.48 -9.49 -13.66
N VAL A 93 -3.81 -8.51 -13.07
CA VAL A 93 -3.63 -7.17 -13.64
C VAL A 93 -2.22 -7.00 -14.20
N SER A 94 -2.09 -6.20 -15.26
CA SER A 94 -0.81 -5.85 -15.88
C SER A 94 -0.59 -4.33 -15.88
N ASN A 95 0.62 -3.91 -16.24
CA ASN A 95 0.96 -2.49 -16.37
C ASN A 95 0.05 -1.75 -17.37
N ASP A 96 -0.34 -2.43 -18.46
CA ASP A 96 -1.23 -1.88 -19.49
C ASP A 96 -2.56 -1.40 -18.92
N TYR A 97 -3.05 -2.02 -17.83
CA TYR A 97 -4.26 -1.58 -17.13
C TYR A 97 -4.19 -0.12 -16.68
N PHE A 98 -3.02 0.30 -16.20
CA PHE A 98 -2.79 1.65 -15.69
C PHE A 98 -2.32 2.61 -16.78
N CYS A 99 -1.60 2.11 -17.79
CA CYS A 99 -0.81 2.95 -18.68
C CYS A 99 -1.33 3.05 -20.11
N ASP A 100 -2.28 2.22 -20.52
CA ASP A 100 -2.89 2.35 -21.84
C ASP A 100 -3.72 3.63 -21.97
N ALA A 101 -3.58 4.30 -23.11
CA ALA A 101 -4.34 5.51 -23.42
C ALA A 101 -5.86 5.26 -23.43
N VAL A 102 -6.27 4.02 -23.69
CA VAL A 102 -7.65 3.56 -23.55
C VAL A 102 -7.62 2.45 -22.50
N PRO A 103 -8.04 2.73 -21.26
CA PRO A 103 -8.01 1.74 -20.19
C PRO A 103 -8.83 0.50 -20.58
N PRO A 104 -8.31 -0.70 -20.34
CA PRO A 104 -9.06 -1.92 -20.57
C PRO A 104 -10.25 -2.00 -19.60
N ILE A 105 -11.31 -2.69 -20.01
CA ILE A 105 -12.48 -2.94 -19.17
C ILE A 105 -12.32 -4.19 -18.29
N GLU A 106 -11.27 -4.97 -18.54
CA GLU A 106 -10.89 -6.16 -17.77
C GLU A 106 -9.39 -6.04 -17.37
N PRO A 107 -9.01 -6.55 -16.17
CA PRO A 107 -9.92 -7.06 -15.14
C PRO A 107 -10.78 -5.96 -14.48
N MET A 108 -11.91 -6.34 -13.88
CA MET A 108 -12.78 -5.41 -13.17
C MET A 108 -12.23 -5.15 -11.77
N VAL A 109 -12.37 -3.92 -11.26
CA VAL A 109 -12.09 -3.62 -9.85
C VAL A 109 -13.17 -4.26 -8.98
N THR A 110 -12.78 -5.16 -8.08
CA THR A 110 -13.67 -5.84 -7.13
C THR A 110 -13.68 -5.14 -5.79
N GLU A 111 -12.56 -4.55 -5.39
CA GLU A 111 -12.43 -3.76 -4.16
C GLU A 111 -11.42 -2.63 -4.33
N GLU A 112 -11.70 -1.49 -3.68
CA GLU A 112 -10.81 -0.34 -3.61
C GLU A 112 -10.86 0.24 -2.20
N ILE A 113 -9.69 0.33 -1.57
CA ILE A 113 -9.53 0.73 -0.17
C ILE A 113 -8.51 1.86 -0.11
N VAL A 114 -8.95 3.03 0.35
CA VAL A 114 -8.09 4.20 0.53
C VAL A 114 -7.48 4.15 1.94
N ALA A 115 -6.19 4.45 2.07
CA ALA A 115 -5.55 4.55 3.38
C ALA A 115 -6.12 5.75 4.18
N GLU A 116 -6.49 5.48 5.44
CA GLU A 116 -7.13 6.44 6.35
C GLU A 116 -6.12 7.13 7.29
N SER A 117 -4.93 6.55 7.44
CA SER A 117 -3.84 7.16 8.20
C SER A 117 -2.46 6.67 7.76
N GLY A 118 -1.43 7.41 8.12
CA GLY A 118 -0.02 7.06 7.99
C GLY A 118 0.78 8.18 7.31
N SER A 119 2.02 7.89 6.96
CA SER A 119 2.90 8.84 6.29
C SER A 119 3.75 8.16 5.23
N VAL A 120 4.07 8.92 4.18
CA VAL A 120 5.10 8.60 3.20
C VAL A 120 6.32 9.43 3.55
N PHE A 121 7.48 8.80 3.58
CA PHE A 121 8.77 9.45 3.78
C PHE A 121 9.61 9.31 2.52
N VAL A 122 10.21 10.42 2.10
CA VAL A 122 11.13 10.45 0.96
C VAL A 122 12.50 10.91 1.42
N SER A 123 13.54 10.17 1.06
CA SER A 123 14.93 10.62 1.19
C SER A 123 15.62 10.58 -0.16
N THR A 124 16.45 11.57 -0.42
CA THR A 124 17.15 11.72 -1.71
C THR A 124 18.65 11.65 -1.51
N ILE A 125 19.32 10.84 -2.33
CA ILE A 125 20.77 10.84 -2.47
C ILE A 125 21.18 11.21 -3.90
N ALA A 126 22.34 11.83 -4.06
CA ALA A 126 22.95 12.04 -5.36
C ALA A 126 23.77 10.80 -5.74
N VAL A 127 23.46 10.19 -6.88
CA VAL A 127 24.24 9.07 -7.45
C VAL A 127 25.43 9.62 -8.24
N ASP A 128 25.20 10.70 -8.97
CA ASP A 128 26.23 11.45 -9.69
C ASP A 128 25.87 12.95 -9.74
N THR A 129 26.47 13.72 -10.65
CA THR A 129 26.24 15.18 -10.76
C THR A 129 24.86 15.58 -11.27
N VAL A 130 24.12 14.65 -11.89
CA VAL A 130 22.82 14.91 -12.54
C VAL A 130 21.77 13.85 -12.23
N THR A 131 22.10 12.77 -11.52
CA THR A 131 21.20 11.65 -11.21
C THR A 131 20.94 11.58 -9.71
N PHE A 132 19.67 11.45 -9.33
CA PHE A 132 19.21 11.43 -7.94
C PHE A 132 18.34 10.19 -7.70
N GLU A 133 18.64 9.46 -6.64
CA GLU A 133 17.82 8.33 -6.17
C GLU A 133 16.97 8.78 -4.99
N HIS A 134 15.68 8.48 -5.06
CA HIS A 134 14.70 8.76 -4.03
C HIS A 134 14.20 7.44 -3.43
N THR A 135 14.51 7.21 -2.16
CA THR A 135 13.91 6.09 -1.41
C THR A 135 12.58 6.55 -0.84
N ILE A 136 11.51 5.83 -1.18
CA ILE A 136 10.14 6.07 -0.72
C ILE A 136 9.79 5.01 0.32
N ARG A 137 9.48 5.45 1.53
CA ARG A 137 9.14 4.60 2.67
C ARG A 137 7.73 4.89 3.15
N LEU A 138 7.01 3.86 3.56
CA LEU A 138 5.69 3.94 4.19
C LEU A 138 5.85 3.78 5.71
N ASP A 139 5.00 4.46 6.47
CA ASP A 139 5.01 4.38 7.92
C ASP A 139 3.59 4.47 8.49
N ASN A 140 3.26 3.56 9.41
CA ASN A 140 1.99 3.57 10.14
C ASN A 140 0.74 3.69 9.24
N ILE A 141 0.82 3.12 8.03
CA ILE A 141 -0.30 3.10 7.10
C ILE A 141 -1.42 2.22 7.68
N SER A 142 -2.65 2.69 7.57
CA SER A 142 -3.85 1.95 7.95
C SER A 142 -4.90 2.04 6.86
N PHE A 143 -5.41 0.90 6.44
CA PHE A 143 -6.60 0.79 5.60
C PHE A 143 -7.81 0.40 6.44
N ILE A 144 -9.00 0.84 6.04
CA ILE A 144 -10.28 0.42 6.62
C ILE A 144 -11.13 -0.13 5.49
N THR A 145 -11.46 -1.41 5.53
CA THR A 145 -12.28 -2.09 4.52
C THR A 145 -13.73 -1.64 4.60
N GLY A 146 -14.55 -2.02 3.61
CA GLY A 146 -15.99 -1.77 3.64
C GLY A 146 -16.75 -2.45 4.79
N THR A 147 -16.11 -3.38 5.51
CA THR A 147 -16.63 -4.11 6.68
C THR A 147 -16.20 -3.50 8.02
N ASP A 148 -15.58 -2.31 8.02
CA ASP A 148 -14.93 -1.67 9.18
C ASP A 148 -13.75 -2.50 9.76
N GLU A 149 -13.20 -3.42 8.98
CA GLU A 149 -11.99 -4.15 9.35
C GLU A 149 -10.77 -3.29 9.04
N ARG A 150 -9.80 -3.28 9.97
CA ARG A 150 -8.62 -2.43 9.86
C ARG A 150 -7.41 -3.26 9.49
N ILE A 151 -6.78 -2.91 8.36
CA ILE A 151 -5.54 -3.54 7.89
C ILE A 151 -4.38 -2.61 8.23
N THR A 152 -3.47 -3.08 9.07
CA THR A 152 -2.22 -2.37 9.44
C THR A 152 -0.98 -3.23 9.24
N ASP A 153 -1.15 -4.50 8.84
CA ASP A 153 -0.05 -5.42 8.59
C ASP A 153 0.35 -5.32 7.13
N LEU A 154 1.27 -4.39 6.87
CA LEU A 154 1.85 -4.13 5.57
C LEU A 154 3.28 -4.66 5.55
N SER A 155 3.53 -5.74 4.81
CA SER A 155 4.90 -6.12 4.43
C SER A 155 5.29 -5.30 3.20
N VAL A 156 5.34 -3.97 3.40
CA VAL A 156 5.82 -2.97 2.45
C VAL A 156 6.21 -1.70 3.19
N ASN A 157 7.23 -1.80 4.04
CA ASN A 157 7.76 -0.61 4.71
C ASN A 157 8.52 0.28 3.72
N GLU A 158 9.21 -0.31 2.74
CA GLU A 158 9.83 0.42 1.65
C GLU A 158 8.96 0.27 0.39
N PHE A 159 8.33 1.37 -0.04
CA PHE A 159 7.62 1.38 -1.31
C PHE A 159 8.60 1.24 -2.48
N GLY A 160 9.84 1.68 -2.33
CA GLY A 160 10.92 1.38 -3.26
C GLY A 160 11.73 2.60 -3.63
N ILE A 161 12.58 2.45 -4.63
CA ILE A 161 13.49 3.49 -5.10
C ILE A 161 13.06 3.95 -6.49
N VAL A 162 13.01 5.26 -6.69
CA VAL A 162 12.80 5.88 -8.01
C VAL A 162 13.95 6.84 -8.31
N THR A 163 14.28 7.02 -9.59
CA THR A 163 15.45 7.81 -10.00
C THR A 163 15.03 8.94 -10.92
N THR A 164 15.44 10.17 -10.60
CA THR A 164 15.24 11.34 -11.47
C THR A 164 16.57 11.87 -11.99
N SER A 165 16.51 12.72 -13.01
CA SER A 165 17.69 13.42 -13.53
C SER A 165 17.43 14.92 -13.72
N SER A 166 18.46 15.74 -13.49
CA SER A 166 18.40 17.20 -13.57
C SER A 166 18.70 17.78 -14.96
N GLN A 167 18.56 16.99 -16.03
CA GLN A 167 18.87 17.41 -17.41
C GLN A 167 17.87 18.40 -18.00
#